data_AF-A0A7Z9XCK7-F1
#
_entry.id   AF-A0A7Z9XCK7-F1
#
_cell.length_a   1.000
_cell.length_b   1.000
_cell.length_c   1.000
_cell.angle_alpha   90.00
_cell.angle_beta   90.00
_cell.angle_gamma   90.00
#
_symmetry.space_group_name_H-M   'P 1'
#
loop_
_entity.id
_entity.type
_entity.pdbx_description
1 polymer ?
#
loop_
_entity_poly.entity_id
_entity_poly.type
_entity_poly.pdbx_seq_one_letter_code
_entity_poly.pdbx_strand_id
1 'polypeptide(L)'
;MLSIGDIESAYLNTRRRLRQLRRMSIRPADVVLDVGSGGTPNWRANVLCDKFVVDATERGGNPFYVGPGQYGVIGDAMRLPFRELCFDYVICSHILEHMEDPGAFLREI
;
A
#
# COMPACT_ATOMS: atom_id res chain seq x y z
N MET A 1 17.52 -25.05 8.73
CA MET A 1 18.33 -24.23 9.66
C MET A 1 18.55 -22.90 8.97
N LEU A 2 18.08 -21.77 9.53
CA LEU A 2 18.28 -20.45 8.92
C LEU A 2 19.77 -20.11 8.92
N SER A 3 20.28 -19.55 7.83
CA SER A 3 21.67 -19.11 7.76
C SER A 3 21.86 -17.80 8.53
N ILE A 4 23.11 -17.47 8.89
CA ILE A 4 23.44 -16.18 9.50
C ILE A 4 23.01 -15.01 8.59
N GLY A 5 23.13 -15.19 7.26
CA GLY A 5 22.71 -14.18 6.28
C GLY A 5 21.19 -13.94 6.25
N ASP A 6 20.39 -14.97 6.52
CA ASP A 6 18.93 -14.84 6.62
C ASP A 6 18.52 -13.99 7.84
N ILE A 7 19.22 -14.18 8.97
CA ILE A 7 18.99 -13.45 10.22
C ILE A 7 19.36 -11.97 10.06
N GLU A 8 20.52 -11.68 9.46
CA GLU A 8 20.95 -10.30 9.19
C GLU A 8 19.98 -9.57 8.25
N SER A 9 19.54 -10.25 7.19
CA SER A 9 18.56 -9.69 6.25
C SER A 9 17.22 -9.38 6.93
N ALA A 10 16.72 -10.28 7.78
CA ALA A 10 15.50 -10.06 8.56
C ALA A 10 15.63 -8.87 9.52
N TYR A 11 16.78 -8.75 10.19
CA TYR A 11 17.06 -7.64 11.10
C TYR A 11 17.10 -6.28 10.38
N LEU A 12 17.81 -6.20 9.24
CA LEU A 12 17.92 -4.98 8.44
C LEU A 12 16.55 -4.56 7.88
N ASN A 13 15.77 -5.51 7.38
CA ASN A 13 14.40 -5.26 6.92
C ASN A 13 13.52 -4.72 8.05
N THR A 14 13.57 -5.34 9.23
CA THR A 14 12.83 -4.89 10.41
C THR A 14 13.21 -3.46 10.80
N ARG A 15 14.50 -3.12 10.84
CA ARG A 15 14.95 -1.75 11.14
C ARG A 15 14.51 -0.74 10.09
N ARG A 16 14.58 -1.09 8.81
CA ARG A 16 14.12 -0.22 7.72
C ARG A 16 12.64 0.08 7.83
N ARG A 17 11.84 -0.95 8.11
CA ARG A 17 10.39 -0.86 8.34
C ARG A 17 10.05 0.05 9.51
N LEU A 18 10.67 -0.15 10.67
CA LEU A 18 10.46 0.71 11.85
C LEU A 18 10.82 2.17 11.58
N ARG A 19 11.94 2.42 10.88
CA ARG A 19 12.33 3.78 10.49
C ARG A 19 11.32 4.42 9.55
N GLN A 20 10.78 3.67 8.60
CA GLN A 20 9.75 4.15 7.69
C GLN A 20 8.48 4.55 8.45
N LEU A 21 7.98 3.69 9.35
CA LEU A 21 6.81 4.01 10.18
C LEU A 21 7.00 5.31 10.96
N ARG A 22 8.17 5.47 11.60
CA ARG A 22 8.47 6.70 12.36
C ARG A 22 8.50 7.95 11.47
N ARG A 23 8.91 7.84 10.21
CA ARG A 23 8.89 8.95 9.24
C ARG A 23 7.48 9.27 8.76
N MET A 24 6.65 8.24 8.57
CA MET A 24 5.25 8.39 8.13
C MET A 24 4.31 8.76 9.28
N SER A 25 4.79 8.70 10.53
CA SER A 25 4.01 8.91 11.76
C SER A 25 2.83 7.95 11.94
N ILE A 26 2.89 6.78 11.31
CA ILE A 26 1.88 5.73 11.45
C ILE A 26 2.08 5.01 12.80
N ARG A 27 1.02 4.96 13.60
CA ARG A 27 0.98 4.30 14.90
C ARG A 27 0.61 2.82 14.74
N PRO A 28 0.91 1.95 15.72
CA PRO A 28 0.54 0.54 15.63
C PRO A 28 -0.97 0.27 15.52
N ALA A 29 -1.81 1.15 16.07
CA ALA A 29 -3.27 0.99 16.11
C ALA A 29 -4.00 1.54 14.88
N ASP A 30 -3.34 2.35 14.04
CA ASP A 30 -3.96 3.00 12.90
C ASP A 30 -4.45 1.96 11.87
N VAL A 31 -5.64 2.15 11.33
CA VAL A 31 -6.15 1.40 10.19
C VAL A 31 -5.68 2.08 8.91
N VAL A 32 -4.85 1.39 8.13
CA VAL A 32 -4.12 1.98 7.01
C VAL A 32 -4.61 1.42 5.67
N LEU A 33 -4.95 2.32 4.75
CA LEU A 33 -5.26 2.01 3.35
C LEU A 33 -4.03 2.26 2.47
N ASP A 34 -3.76 1.37 1.51
CA ASP A 34 -2.80 1.58 0.43
C ASP A 34 -3.53 1.58 -0.92
N VAL A 35 -3.60 2.75 -1.55
CA VAL A 35 -4.29 2.98 -2.82
C VAL A 35 -3.29 2.88 -3.96
N GLY A 36 -3.61 2.06 -4.96
CA GLY A 36 -2.70 1.76 -6.07
C GLY A 36 -1.59 0.78 -5.67
N SER A 37 -1.83 -0.08 -4.67
CA SER A 37 -0.80 -0.92 -4.06
C SER A 37 -0.11 -1.89 -5.03
N GLY A 38 -0.79 -2.28 -6.12
CA GLY A 38 -0.23 -3.13 -7.16
C GLY A 38 0.34 -4.45 -6.64
N GLY A 39 1.44 -4.89 -7.27
CA GLY A 39 2.12 -6.13 -6.89
C GLY A 39 3.15 -6.00 -5.76
N THR A 40 3.40 -4.79 -5.27
CA THR A 40 4.35 -4.54 -4.16
C THR A 40 3.70 -3.64 -3.11
N PRO A 41 2.63 -4.11 -2.44
CA PRO A 41 1.89 -3.32 -1.48
C PRO A 41 2.77 -2.90 -0.31
N ASN A 42 2.41 -1.78 0.31
CA ASN A 42 3.03 -1.37 1.55
C ASN A 42 2.71 -2.38 2.64
N TRP A 43 3.76 -2.96 3.23
CA TRP A 43 3.66 -3.96 4.31
C TRP A 43 2.90 -3.46 5.55
N ARG A 44 2.79 -2.14 5.75
CA ARG A 44 2.04 -1.56 6.87
C ARG A 44 0.54 -1.51 6.61
N ALA A 45 0.08 -1.55 5.37
CA ALA A 45 -1.32 -1.40 5.06
C ALA A 45 -2.17 -2.54 5.59
N ASN A 46 -3.35 -2.23 6.11
CA ASN A 46 -4.37 -3.21 6.51
C ASN A 46 -5.26 -3.56 5.31
N VAL A 47 -5.60 -2.56 4.50
CA VAL A 47 -6.43 -2.68 3.31
C VAL A 47 -5.65 -2.19 2.09
N LEU A 48 -5.78 -2.90 0.99
CA LEU A 48 -5.18 -2.61 -0.30
C LEU A 48 -6.31 -2.32 -1.28
N CYS A 49 -6.23 -1.21 -2.02
CA CYS A 49 -7.20 -0.86 -3.04
C CYS A 49 -6.51 -0.66 -4.38
N ASP A 50 -6.91 -1.43 -5.38
CA ASP A 50 -6.37 -1.29 -6.73
C ASP A 50 -7.43 -1.56 -7.80
N LYS A 51 -7.42 -0.76 -8.88
CA LYS A 51 -8.33 -0.92 -10.02
C LYS A 51 -7.88 -2.06 -10.93
N PHE A 52 -6.58 -2.27 -11.06
CA PHE A 52 -5.98 -3.14 -12.06
C PHE A 52 -5.42 -4.41 -11.41
N VAL A 53 -6.20 -5.48 -11.48
CA VAL A 53 -5.82 -6.77 -10.88
C VAL A 53 -4.86 -7.55 -11.77
N VAL A 54 -5.12 -7.52 -13.08
CA VAL A 54 -4.41 -8.32 -14.10
C VAL A 54 -3.49 -7.48 -14.96
N ASP A 55 -3.90 -6.24 -15.27
CA ASP A 55 -3.10 -5.32 -16.07
C ASP A 55 -1.96 -4.74 -15.21
N ALA A 56 -0.76 -5.26 -15.43
CA ALA A 56 0.45 -4.85 -14.73
C ALA A 56 1.44 -4.10 -15.64
N THR A 57 0.98 -3.61 -16.79
CA THR A 57 1.82 -2.96 -17.80
C THR A 57 2.55 -1.75 -17.23
N GLU A 58 1.83 -0.94 -16.45
CA GLU A 58 2.35 0.24 -15.74
C GLU A 58 3.15 -0.11 -14.47
N ARG A 59 3.31 -1.40 -14.13
CA ARG A 59 3.84 -1.86 -12.83
C ARG A 59 4.99 -2.87 -12.98
N GLY A 60 5.67 -2.83 -14.11
CA GLY A 60 6.78 -3.74 -14.41
C GLY A 60 6.35 -5.22 -14.48
N GLY A 61 5.09 -5.50 -14.77
CA GLY A 61 4.56 -6.85 -14.94
C GLY A 61 4.13 -7.57 -13.65
N ASN A 62 4.16 -6.91 -12.49
CA ASN A 62 3.70 -7.51 -11.24
C ASN A 62 2.18 -7.28 -11.03
N PRO A 63 1.35 -8.34 -11.07
CA PRO A 63 -0.09 -8.23 -10.86
C PRO A 63 -0.42 -7.83 -9.41
N PHE A 64 -1.65 -7.42 -9.17
CA PHE A 64 -2.12 -7.06 -7.83
C PHE A 64 -1.86 -8.19 -6.83
N TYR A 65 -1.17 -7.85 -5.73
CA TYR A 65 -0.77 -8.80 -4.70
C TYR A 65 -1.37 -8.42 -3.36
N VAL A 66 -1.95 -9.41 -2.67
CA VAL A 66 -2.45 -9.27 -1.30
C VAL A 66 -1.53 -10.05 -0.37
N GLY A 67 -0.83 -9.32 0.50
CA GLY A 67 0.08 -9.91 1.47
C GLY A 67 -0.63 -10.56 2.66
N PRO A 68 0.11 -11.31 3.49
CA PRO A 68 -0.43 -11.91 4.70
C PRO A 68 -1.03 -10.87 5.65
N GLY A 69 -2.26 -11.09 6.11
CA GLY A 69 -2.94 -10.20 7.06
C GLY A 69 -3.49 -8.90 6.45
N GLN A 70 -3.44 -8.75 5.12
CA GLN A 70 -4.00 -7.62 4.39
C GLN A 70 -5.31 -8.03 3.69
N TYR A 71 -6.17 -7.05 3.43
CA TYR A 71 -7.42 -7.25 2.69
C TYR A 71 -7.36 -6.52 1.35
N GLY A 72 -7.57 -7.23 0.25
CA GLY A 72 -7.63 -6.63 -1.09
C GLY A 72 -9.04 -6.21 -1.47
N VAL A 73 -9.17 -5.02 -2.04
CA VAL A 73 -10.41 -4.45 -2.58
C VAL A 73 -10.14 -3.94 -3.99
N ILE A 74 -11.02 -4.28 -4.92
CA ILE A 74 -10.94 -3.75 -6.28
C ILE A 74 -11.71 -2.44 -6.31
N GLY A 75 -11.05 -1.35 -6.67
CA GLY A 75 -11.65 -0.01 -6.62
C GLY A 75 -10.87 1.02 -7.42
N ASP A 76 -11.60 2.00 -7.95
CA ASP A 76 -11.01 3.15 -8.63
C ASP A 76 -10.57 4.18 -7.59
N ALA A 77 -9.33 4.67 -7.68
CA ALA A 77 -8.81 5.69 -6.78
C ALA A 77 -9.62 7.00 -6.89
N MET A 78 -10.20 7.31 -8.04
CA MET A 78 -11.04 8.51 -8.23
C MET A 78 -12.45 8.37 -7.63
N ARG A 79 -12.82 7.17 -7.14
CA ARG A 79 -14.10 6.89 -6.49
C ARG A 79 -13.95 5.67 -5.59
N LEU A 80 -13.40 5.90 -4.40
CA LEU A 80 -13.04 4.83 -3.48
C LEU A 80 -14.28 4.11 -2.96
N PRO A 81 -14.29 2.77 -2.91
CA PRO A 81 -15.44 1.97 -2.46
C PRO A 81 -15.52 1.89 -0.92
N PHE A 82 -15.19 2.98 -0.23
CA PHE A 82 -15.10 3.03 1.23
C PHE A 82 -16.04 4.09 1.79
N ARG A 83 -16.42 3.92 3.06
CA ARG A 83 -17.13 4.98 3.78
C ARG A 83 -16.13 6.10 4.09
N GLU A 84 -16.60 7.34 4.11
CA GLU A 84 -15.82 8.46 4.62
C GLU A 84 -15.24 8.17 6.02
N LEU A 85 -14.01 8.63 6.25
CA LEU A 85 -13.32 8.61 7.55
C LEU A 85 -13.19 7.22 8.20
N CYS A 86 -13.12 6.14 7.41
CA CYS A 86 -12.93 4.79 7.95
C CYS A 86 -11.46 4.32 8.05
N PHE A 87 -10.50 5.16 7.65
CA PHE A 87 -9.06 4.90 7.74
C PHE A 87 -8.37 6.04 8.48
N ASP A 88 -7.37 5.70 9.29
CA ASP A 88 -6.56 6.65 10.04
C ASP A 88 -5.39 7.19 9.20
N TYR A 89 -4.99 6.46 8.15
CA TYR A 89 -3.91 6.86 7.25
C TYR A 89 -4.11 6.28 5.85
N VAL A 90 -3.78 7.06 4.82
CA VAL A 90 -3.76 6.61 3.43
C VAL A 90 -2.35 6.70 2.86
N ILE A 91 -1.89 5.59 2.29
CA ILE A 91 -0.65 5.48 1.53
C ILE A 91 -1.02 5.53 0.05
N CYS A 92 -0.36 6.41 -0.69
CA CYS A 92 -0.56 6.59 -2.13
C CYS A 92 0.82 6.82 -2.74
N SER A 93 1.45 5.75 -3.24
CA SER A 93 2.80 5.81 -3.80
C SER A 93 2.73 5.51 -5.29
N HIS A 94 3.35 6.37 -6.09
CA HIS A 94 3.44 6.20 -7.55
C HIS A 94 2.08 6.09 -8.26
N ILE A 95 1.09 6.86 -7.82
CA ILE A 95 -0.27 6.83 -8.39
C ILE A 95 -0.69 8.16 -9.01
N LEU A 96 -0.33 9.28 -8.39
CA LEU A 96 -0.73 10.61 -8.84
C LEU A 96 -0.22 10.93 -10.25
N GLU A 97 0.97 10.44 -10.60
CA GLU A 97 1.58 10.63 -11.92
C GLU A 97 0.83 9.92 -13.07
N HIS A 98 -0.03 8.97 -12.75
CA HIS A 98 -0.79 8.19 -13.74
C HIS A 98 -2.27 8.59 -13.79
N MET A 99 -2.70 9.58 -13.00
CA MET A 99 -4.10 10.00 -12.94
C MET A 99 -4.44 11.02 -14.05
N GLU A 100 -5.56 10.79 -14.72
CA GLU A 100 -6.12 11.75 -15.68
C GLU A 100 -6.62 13.03 -14.98
N ASP A 101 -7.27 12.89 -13.81
CA ASP A 101 -7.69 14.00 -12.95
C ASP A 101 -7.22 13.77 -11.50
N PRO A 102 -6.01 14.23 -11.14
CA PRO A 102 -5.52 14.17 -9.76
C PRO A 102 -6.44 14.89 -8.76
N GLY A 103 -7.19 15.89 -9.21
CA GLY A 103 -8.13 16.64 -8.38
C GLY A 103 -9.34 15.80 -7.96
N ALA A 104 -9.76 14.84 -8.78
CA ALA A 104 -10.81 13.88 -8.39
C ALA A 104 -10.34 12.99 -7.24
N PHE A 105 -9.13 12.45 -7.33
CA PHE A 105 -8.55 11.64 -6.26
C PHE A 105 -8.34 12.41 -4.96
N LEU A 106 -7.83 13.64 -5.03
CA LEU A 106 -7.61 14.46 -3.83
C LEU A 106 -8.89 14.82 -3.08
N ARG A 107 -10.09 14.66 -3.68
CA ARG A 107 -11.36 14.82 -2.97
C ARG A 107 -11.78 13.57 -2.19
N GLU A 108 -11.22 12.41 -2.53
CA GLU A 108 -11.50 11.13 -1.88
C GLU A 108 -10.61 10.87 -0.65
N ILE A 109 -9.55 11.67 -0.47
CA ILE A 109 -8.54 11.55 0.61
C ILE A 109 -8.74 12.65 1.65
#